data_AF-A0A969GR39-F1
#
_entry.id   AF-A0A969GR39-F1
#
_cell.length_a   1.000
_cell.length_b   1.000
_cell.length_c   1.000
_cell.angle_alpha   90.00
_cell.angle_beta   90.00
_cell.angle_gamma   90.00
#
_symmetry.space_group_name_H-M   'P 1'
#
loop_
_entity.id
_entity.type
_entity.pdbx_description
1 polymer ?
#
loop_
_entity_poly.entity_id
_entity_poly.type
_entity_poly.pdbx_seq_one_letter_code
_entity_poly.pdbx_strand_id
1 'polypeptide(L)'
;MELTGRDYFSAKKKRFQSQAAYKQEQQAELDALHRSLLQTYSDVVHSPASDGIHRTYLLLPRSIEAELWQQVDHWQLQCPHWQIEIGEALPPYHFV
;
A
#
# COMPACT_ATOMS: atom_id res chain seq x y z
N MET A 1 -19.61 18.97 36.08
CA MET A 1 -18.49 18.08 35.73
C MET A 1 -17.76 18.75 34.56
N GLU A 2 -16.71 19.51 34.86
CA GLU A 2 -15.95 20.27 33.86
C GLU A 2 -14.73 19.44 33.42
N LEU A 3 -14.71 19.02 32.15
CA LEU A 3 -13.56 18.36 31.53
C LEU A 3 -12.44 19.39 31.39
N THR A 4 -11.55 19.43 32.39
CA THR A 4 -10.43 20.38 32.47
C THR A 4 -9.54 20.27 31.22
N GLY A 5 -9.10 21.43 30.68
CA GLY A 5 -8.34 21.52 29.42
C GLY A 5 -7.04 20.69 29.35
N ARG A 6 -6.59 20.11 30.48
CA ARG A 6 -5.45 19.20 30.58
C ARG A 6 -5.77 17.81 30.01
N ASP A 7 -6.96 17.28 30.27
CA ASP A 7 -7.40 16.01 29.70
C ASP A 7 -7.62 16.12 28.19
N TYR A 8 -8.20 17.25 27.75
CA TYR A 8 -8.35 17.58 26.33
C TYR A 8 -7.00 17.65 25.60
N PHE A 9 -5.99 18.29 26.20
CA PHE A 9 -4.65 18.37 25.61
C PHE A 9 -3.98 16.98 25.52
N SER A 10 -4.16 16.15 26.54
CA SER A 10 -3.61 14.79 26.57
C SER A 10 -4.27 13.88 25.52
N ALA A 11 -5.60 13.97 25.35
CA ALA A 11 -6.36 13.22 24.35
C ALA A 11 -6.01 13.67 22.93
N LYS A 12 -5.86 14.99 22.72
CA LYS A 12 -5.41 15.54 21.44
C LYS A 12 -4.01 15.05 21.09
N LYS A 13 -3.05 15.10 22.03
CA LYS A 13 -1.69 14.59 21.82
C LYS A 13 -1.69 13.09 21.47
N LYS A 14 -2.45 12.27 22.21
CA LYS A 14 -2.60 10.83 21.92
C LYS A 14 -3.17 10.59 20.52
N ARG A 15 -4.20 11.35 20.10
CA ARG A 15 -4.81 11.25 18.77
C ARG A 15 -3.84 11.62 17.63
N PHE A 16 -3.02 12.64 17.83
CA PHE A 16 -1.98 13.00 16.86
C PHE A 16 -0.90 11.91 16.75
N GLN A 17 -0.47 11.37 17.90
CA GLN A 17 0.52 10.28 17.94
C GLN A 17 0.00 9.01 17.27
N SER A 18 -1.25 8.62 17.52
CA SER A 18 -1.86 7.46 16.88
C SER A 18 -2.01 7.65 15.37
N GLN A 19 -2.36 8.86 14.91
CA GLN A 19 -2.42 9.17 13.48
C GLN A 19 -1.05 9.12 12.81
N ALA A 20 -0.01 9.61 13.47
CA ALA A 20 1.35 9.55 12.96
C ALA A 20 1.87 8.10 12.90
N ALA A 21 1.62 7.31 13.95
CA ALA A 21 1.99 5.89 13.99
C ALA A 21 1.29 5.10 12.87
N TYR A 22 -0.01 5.30 12.68
CA TYR A 22 -0.78 4.64 11.63
C TYR A 22 -0.24 4.96 10.22
N LYS A 23 0.10 6.24 9.96
CA LYS A 23 0.71 6.63 8.68
C LYS A 23 2.10 6.01 8.49
N GLN A 24 2.86 5.88 9.56
CA GLN A 24 4.18 5.26 9.52
C GLN A 24 4.08 3.76 9.22
N GLU A 25 3.11 3.06 9.82
CA GLU A 25 2.82 1.65 9.55
C GLU A 25 2.38 1.45 8.10
N GLN A 26 1.46 2.28 7.60
CA GLN A 26 1.06 2.28 6.18
C GLN A 26 2.24 2.44 5.23
N GLN A 27 3.12 3.40 5.49
CA GLN A 27 4.29 3.62 4.65
C GLN A 27 5.27 2.44 4.71
N ALA A 28 5.49 1.87 5.89
CA ALA A 28 6.39 0.73 6.06
C ALA A 28 5.88 -0.51 5.31
N GLU A 29 4.57 -0.77 5.34
CA GLU A 29 3.93 -1.84 4.58
C GLU A 29 4.10 -1.64 3.08
N LEU A 30 3.84 -0.42 2.59
CA LEU A 30 4.00 -0.08 1.18
C LEU A 30 5.45 -0.25 0.70
N ASP A 31 6.42 0.22 1.50
CA ASP A 31 7.85 0.08 1.18
C ASP A 31 8.31 -1.38 1.20
N ALA A 32 7.72 -2.22 2.06
CA ALA A 32 7.98 -3.65 2.08
C ALA A 32 7.41 -4.34 0.84
N LEU A 33 6.18 -4.01 0.46
CA LEU A 33 5.52 -4.52 -0.75
C LEU A 33 6.30 -4.14 -2.01
N HIS A 34 6.68 -2.87 -2.17
CA HIS A 34 7.47 -2.43 -3.31
C HIS A 34 8.81 -3.16 -3.42
N ARG A 35 9.51 -3.35 -2.28
CA ARG A 35 10.76 -4.14 -2.27
C ARG A 35 10.53 -5.59 -2.67
N SER A 36 9.45 -6.21 -2.20
CA SER A 36 9.09 -7.58 -2.60
C SER A 36 8.80 -7.68 -4.10
N LEU A 37 8.07 -6.71 -4.66
CA LEU A 37 7.77 -6.64 -6.09
C LEU A 37 9.03 -6.51 -6.94
N LEU A 38 9.94 -5.60 -6.58
CA LEU A 38 11.20 -5.38 -7.29
C LEU A 38 12.18 -6.56 -7.18
N GLN A 39 12.07 -7.37 -6.12
CA GLN A 39 12.87 -8.60 -5.97
C GLN A 39 12.31 -9.78 -6.77
N THR A 40 10.99 -9.81 -6.95
CA THR A 40 10.29 -10.95 -7.57
C THR A 40 10.12 -10.76 -9.08
N TYR A 41 9.86 -9.53 -9.52
CA TYR A 41 9.54 -9.19 -10.90
C TYR A 41 10.58 -8.21 -11.45
N SER A 42 11.03 -8.47 -12.68
CA SER A 42 12.06 -7.66 -13.32
C SER A 42 11.52 -6.36 -13.91
N ASP A 43 10.28 -6.38 -14.40
CA ASP A 43 9.65 -5.25 -15.10
C ASP A 43 8.52 -4.66 -14.26
N VAL A 44 8.90 -3.78 -13.32
CA VAL A 44 8.01 -3.10 -12.38
C VAL A 44 8.05 -1.60 -12.62
N VAL A 45 6.89 -0.99 -12.86
CA VAL A 45 6.76 0.47 -12.99
C VAL A 45 5.89 1.00 -11.86
N HIS A 46 6.47 1.86 -11.03
CA HIS A 46 5.74 2.56 -9.98
C HIS A 46 5.19 3.88 -10.51
N SER A 47 3.89 4.10 -10.31
CA SER A 47 3.26 5.39 -10.55
C SER A 47 3.25 6.21 -9.27
N PRO A 48 3.49 7.54 -9.33
CA PRO A 48 3.31 8.40 -8.17
C PRO A 48 1.87 8.28 -7.65
N ALA A 49 1.73 8.31 -6.33
CA ALA A 49 0.43 8.23 -5.69
C ALA A 49 -0.46 9.40 -6.15
N SER A 50 -1.68 9.08 -6.58
CA SER A 50 -2.69 10.05 -6.99
C SER A 50 -3.96 9.75 -6.22
N ASP A 51 -4.53 10.76 -5.55
CA ASP A 51 -5.71 10.62 -4.68
C ASP A 51 -5.60 9.53 -3.60
N GLY A 52 -4.38 9.31 -3.08
CA GLY A 52 -4.12 8.29 -2.05
C GLY A 52 -4.08 6.85 -2.60
N ILE A 53 -4.13 6.69 -3.92
CA ILE A 53 -4.02 5.40 -4.60
C ILE A 53 -2.60 5.25 -5.12
N HIS A 54 -1.93 4.18 -4.71
CA HIS A 54 -0.63 3.77 -5.22
C HIS A 54 -0.84 2.75 -6.34
N ARG A 55 -0.30 3.02 -7.52
CA ARG A 55 -0.39 2.11 -8.66
C ARG A 55 0.98 1.55 -8.99
N THR A 56 1.07 0.23 -9.06
CA THR A 56 2.26 -0.47 -9.56
C THR A 56 1.83 -1.32 -10.74
N TYR A 57 2.54 -1.18 -11.85
CA TYR A 57 2.32 -1.97 -13.06
C TYR A 57 3.39 -3.03 -13.16
N LEU A 58 2.97 -4.25 -13.49
CA LEU A 58 3.85 -5.41 -13.66
C LEU A 58 3.70 -5.89 -15.10
N LEU A 59 4.83 -6.04 -15.80
CA LEU A 59 4.85 -6.71 -17.10
C LEU A 59 5.18 -8.19 -16.89
N LEU A 60 4.20 -9.05 -17.09
CA LEU A 60 4.27 -10.47 -16.74
C LEU A 60 3.77 -11.35 -17.88
N PRO A 61 4.29 -12.59 -18.03
CA PRO A 61 3.68 -13.58 -18.92
C PRO A 61 2.23 -13.86 -18.52
N ARG A 62 1.33 -13.94 -19.49
CA ARG A 62 -0.09 -14.24 -19.21
C ARG A 62 -0.31 -15.57 -18.50
N SER A 63 0.61 -16.52 -18.63
CA SER A 63 0.55 -17.83 -17.97
C SER A 63 0.58 -17.75 -16.44
N ILE A 64 1.14 -16.68 -15.86
CA ILE A 64 1.25 -16.51 -14.40
C ILE A 64 0.13 -15.66 -13.80
N GLU A 65 -0.91 -15.35 -14.59
CA GLU A 65 -2.07 -14.55 -14.12
C GLU A 65 -2.76 -15.21 -12.92
N ALA A 66 -2.95 -16.53 -12.93
CA ALA A 66 -3.54 -17.25 -11.81
C ALA A 66 -2.70 -17.18 -10.53
N GLU A 67 -1.37 -17.25 -10.68
CA GLU A 67 -0.43 -17.12 -9.56
C GLU A 67 -0.44 -15.69 -9.01
N LEU A 68 -0.59 -14.69 -9.89
CA LEU A 68 -0.69 -13.28 -9.49
C LEU A 68 -1.91 -13.04 -8.60
N TRP A 69 -3.08 -13.61 -8.93
CA TRP A 69 -4.27 -13.53 -8.07
C TRP A 69 -4.01 -14.08 -6.67
N GLN A 70 -3.38 -15.26 -6.59
CA GLN A 70 -2.99 -15.83 -5.29
C GLN A 70 -2.00 -14.94 -4.55
N GLN A 71 -1.06 -14.34 -5.28
CA GLN A 71 -0.06 -13.46 -4.69
C GLN A 71 -0.69 -12.17 -4.13
N VAL A 72 -1.74 -11.65 -4.77
CA VAL A 72 -2.50 -10.51 -4.24
C VAL A 72 -3.15 -10.84 -2.91
N ASP A 73 -3.73 -12.03 -2.74
CA ASP A 73 -4.29 -12.45 -1.44
C ASP A 73 -3.21 -12.46 -0.34
N HIS A 74 -1.98 -12.91 -0.68
CA HIS A 74 -0.87 -12.89 0.26
C HIS A 74 -0.44 -11.47 0.62
N TRP A 75 -0.36 -10.57 -0.36
CA TRP A 75 -0.04 -9.17 -0.09
C TRP A 75 -1.13 -8.48 0.74
N GLN A 76 -2.41 -8.82 0.52
CA GLN A 76 -3.52 -8.28 1.29
C GLN A 76 -3.43 -8.65 2.78
N LEU A 77 -2.89 -9.84 3.10
CA LEU A 77 -2.62 -10.26 4.47
C LEU A 77 -1.40 -9.56 5.08
N GLN A 78 -0.40 -9.21 4.27
CA GLN A 78 0.83 -8.53 4.70
C GLN A 78 0.66 -7.02 4.86
N CYS A 79 -0.32 -6.44 4.17
CA CYS A 79 -0.60 -5.01 4.16
C CYS A 79 -2.04 -4.74 4.66
N PRO A 80 -2.35 -4.99 5.95
CA PRO A 80 -3.69 -4.85 6.49
C PRO A 80 -4.23 -3.42 6.45
N HIS A 81 -3.35 -2.41 6.31
CA HIS A 81 -3.75 -1.01 6.23
C HIS A 81 -4.04 -0.53 4.81
N TRP A 82 -3.89 -1.41 3.82
CA TRP A 82 -4.10 -1.14 2.41
C TRP A 82 -5.14 -2.09 1.83
N GLN A 83 -5.86 -1.62 0.82
CA GLN A 83 -6.67 -2.46 -0.05
C GLN A 83 -5.89 -2.65 -1.35
N ILE A 84 -5.65 -3.90 -1.71
CA ILE A 84 -4.87 -4.28 -2.90
C ILE A 84 -5.81 -4.94 -3.90
N GLU A 85 -5.78 -4.42 -5.13
CA GLU A 85 -6.62 -4.91 -6.22
C GLU A 85 -5.80 -5.04 -7.50
N ILE A 86 -6.15 -6.01 -8.33
CA ILE A 86 -5.62 -6.13 -9.69
C ILE A 86 -6.48 -5.26 -10.60
N GLY A 87 -5.85 -4.25 -11.21
CA GLY A 87 -6.49 -3.42 -12.22
C GLY A 87 -6.65 -4.14 -13.56
N GLU A 88 -7.24 -3.46 -14.53
CA GLU A 88 -7.37 -3.99 -15.89
C GLU A 88 -6.00 -4.22 -16.53
N ALA A 89 -5.91 -5.25 -17.39
CA ALA A 89 -4.71 -5.54 -18.15
C ALA A 89 -4.39 -4.38 -19.11
N LEU A 90 -3.25 -3.74 -18.91
CA LEU A 90 -2.79 -2.66 -19.77
C LEU A 90 -1.99 -3.21 -20.96
N PRO A 91 -2.06 -2.53 -22.12
CA PRO A 91 -1.23 -2.89 -23.27
C PRO A 91 0.27 -2.75 -22.97
N PRO A 92 1.13 -3.60 -23.58
CA PRO A 92 2.57 -3.61 -23.30
C PRO A 92 3.30 -2.30 -23.60
N TYR A 93 2.74 -1.44 -24.46
CA TYR A 93 3.35 -0.15 -24.80
C TYR A 93 3.39 0.85 -23.63
N HIS A 94 2.75 0.54 -22.51
CA HIS A 94 2.87 1.30 -21.26
C HIS A 94 4.18 1.04 -20.50
N PHE A 95 4.99 0.07 -20.94
CA PHE A 95 6.22 -0.37 -20.26
C PHE A 95 7.51 -0.10 -21.07
N VAL A 96 7.42 0.56 -22.23
CA VAL A 96 8.54 0.91 -23.13
C VAL A 96 8.87 2.39 -23.13
#